data_AF-A0A9D5V524-F1
#
_entry.id   AF-A0A9D5V524-F1
#
_cell.length_a   1.000
_cell.length_b   1.000
_cell.length_c   1.000
_cell.angle_alpha   90.00
_cell.angle_beta   90.00
_cell.angle_gamma   90.00
#
_symmetry.space_group_name_H-M   'P 1'
#
loop_
_entity.id
_entity.type
_entity.pdbx_description
1 polymer ?
#
loop_
_entity_poly.entity_id
_entity_poly.type
_entity_poly.pdbx_seq_one_letter_code
_entity_poly.pdbx_strand_id
1 'polypeptide(L)'
;MTLLLALDGLQAIPGKSRDVSLSGVFFVPDALRDLRLVRHGHRGSLTMSAGEGPLRFPCEVIRVAEGGLALNLHDRQAAFGMAVTQEIFNSLKSRRP
;
A
#
# COMPACT_ATOMS: atom_id res chain seq x y z
N MET A 1 -5.96 -5.01 5.62
CA MET A 1 -5.31 -3.70 5.78
C MET A 1 -5.79 -2.78 4.67
N THR A 2 -6.42 -1.66 5.03
CA THR A 2 -6.90 -0.66 4.07
C THR A 2 -5.76 0.28 3.73
N LEU A 3 -5.59 0.57 2.44
CA LEU A 3 -4.53 1.40 1.90
C LEU A 3 -5.12 2.50 1.02
N LEU A 4 -4.43 3.62 0.95
CA LEU A 4 -4.72 4.72 0.03
C LEU A 4 -3.44 5.05 -0.75
N LEU A 5 -3.46 4.86 -2.07
CA LEU A 5 -2.34 5.16 -2.95
C LEU A 5 -2.57 6.52 -3.63
N ALA A 6 -1.73 7.50 -3.35
CA ALA A 6 -1.73 8.79 -4.03
C ALA A 6 -0.48 8.88 -4.92
N LEU A 7 -0.66 8.73 -6.23
CA LEU A 7 0.40 8.90 -7.23
C LEU A 7 0.39 10.36 -7.73
N ASP A 8 1.57 10.88 -8.04
CA ASP A 8 1.73 12.27 -8.45
C ASP A 8 0.92 12.55 -9.73
N GLY A 9 0.10 13.62 -9.71
CA GLY A 9 -0.77 14.00 -10.82
C GLY A 9 -2.01 13.11 -11.03
N LEU A 10 -2.26 12.14 -10.14
CA LEU A 10 -3.44 11.28 -10.18
C LEU A 10 -4.30 11.45 -8.92
N GLN A 11 -5.58 11.09 -9.03
CA GLN A 11 -6.46 10.98 -7.87
C GLN A 11 -5.99 9.87 -6.93
N ALA A 12 -6.29 10.01 -5.63
CA ALA A 12 -5.99 8.96 -4.66
C ALA A 12 -6.85 7.71 -4.92
N ILE A 13 -6.22 6.54 -4.88
CA ILE A 13 -6.79 5.24 -5.22
C ILE A 13 -6.90 4.41 -3.94
N PRO A 14 -8.11 4.12 -3.43
CA PRO A 14 -8.29 3.23 -2.30
C PRO A 14 -8.07 1.76 -2.72
N GLY A 15 -7.57 0.95 -1.80
CA GLY A 15 -7.34 -0.46 -2.05
C GLY A 15 -6.77 -1.22 -0.86
N LYS A 16 -6.22 -2.39 -1.14
CA LYS A 16 -5.69 -3.33 -0.14
C LYS A 16 -4.34 -3.88 -0.58
N SER A 17 -3.53 -4.30 0.38
CA SER A 17 -2.36 -5.14 0.09
C SER A 17 -2.80 -6.58 -0.14
N ARG A 18 -2.29 -7.22 -1.19
CA ARG A 18 -2.35 -8.69 -1.34
C ARG A 18 -1.11 -9.35 -0.74
N ASP A 19 0.05 -8.83 -1.11
CA ASP A 19 1.36 -9.36 -0.72
C ASP A 19 2.25 -8.21 -0.23
N VAL A 20 3.12 -8.48 0.73
CA VAL A 20 4.06 -7.52 1.31
C VAL A 20 5.44 -8.15 1.39
N SER A 21 6.48 -7.37 1.09
CA SER A 21 7.88 -7.74 1.28
C SER A 21 8.57 -6.69 2.14
N LEU A 22 9.88 -6.86 2.38
CA LEU A 22 10.67 -5.90 3.13
C LEU A 22 10.66 -4.51 2.48
N SER A 23 10.71 -4.45 1.15
CA SER A 23 10.85 -3.20 0.40
C SER A 23 9.62 -2.83 -0.42
N GLY A 24 8.58 -3.66 -0.47
CA GLY A 24 7.49 -3.43 -1.40
C GLY A 24 6.15 -4.02 -0.99
N VAL A 25 5.13 -3.64 -1.75
CA VAL A 25 3.76 -4.14 -1.58
C VAL A 25 3.13 -4.41 -2.94
N PHE A 26 2.35 -5.48 -3.02
CA PHE A 26 1.40 -5.65 -4.10
C PHE A 26 0.07 -5.01 -3.71
N PHE A 27 -0.22 -3.86 -4.32
CA PHE A 27 -1.44 -3.09 -4.11
C PHE A 27 -2.53 -3.51 -5.09
N VAL A 28 -3.71 -3.80 -4.56
CA VAL A 28 -4.93 -4.13 -5.32
C VAL A 28 -5.94 -3.00 -5.09
N PRO A 29 -6.29 -2.21 -6.12
CA PRO A 29 -7.29 -1.16 -5.97
C PRO A 29 -8.68 -1.75 -5.75
N ASP A 30 -9.56 -1.01 -5.08
CA ASP A 30 -10.96 -1.42 -4.93
C ASP A 30 -11.72 -1.38 -6.27
N ALA A 31 -11.29 -0.53 -7.22
CA ALA A 31 -11.83 -0.47 -8.57
C ALA A 31 -10.74 -0.45 -9.64
N LEU A 32 -10.71 -1.47 -10.51
CA LEU A 32 -9.67 -1.62 -11.55
C LEU A 32 -9.63 -0.48 -12.57
N ARG A 33 -10.74 0.24 -12.77
CA ARG A 33 -10.80 1.41 -13.66
C ARG A 33 -9.82 2.50 -13.26
N ASP A 34 -9.43 2.56 -11.99
CA ASP A 34 -8.53 3.59 -11.46
C ASP A 34 -7.06 3.36 -11.89
N LEU A 35 -6.73 2.17 -12.41
CA LEU A 35 -5.38 1.85 -12.91
C LEU A 35 -5.13 2.31 -14.35
N ARG A 36 -6.15 2.77 -15.09
CA ARG A 36 -6.03 3.06 -16.53
C ARG A 36 -4.94 4.07 -16.88
N LEU A 37 -4.69 5.02 -15.99
CA LEU A 37 -3.69 6.08 -16.16
C LEU A 37 -2.37 5.79 -15.44
N VAL A 38 -2.29 4.70 -14.66
CA VAL A 38 -1.09 4.35 -13.90
C VAL A 38 -0.07 3.70 -14.82
N ARG A 39 1.21 4.06 -14.66
CA ARG A 39 2.32 3.55 -15.45
C ARG A 39 3.48 3.15 -14.55
N HIS A 40 4.38 2.31 -15.08
CA HIS A 40 5.67 2.05 -14.47
C HIS A 40 6.43 3.37 -14.25
N GLY A 41 7.10 3.50 -13.11
CA GLY A 41 7.87 4.67 -12.70
C GLY A 41 7.03 5.80 -12.07
N HIS A 42 5.69 5.67 -12.02
CA HIS A 42 4.89 6.65 -11.29
C HIS A 42 5.26 6.65 -9.81
N ARG A 43 5.58 7.83 -9.31
CA ARG A 43 5.93 8.06 -7.90
C ARG A 43 4.74 8.63 -7.14
N GLY A 44 4.82 8.51 -5.83
CA GLY A 44 3.86 9.12 -4.94
C GLY A 44 4.01 8.56 -3.54
N SER A 45 2.88 8.30 -2.89
CA SER A 45 2.86 7.81 -1.53
C SER A 45 1.76 6.78 -1.30
N LEU A 46 2.11 5.75 -0.55
CA LEU A 46 1.18 4.80 0.01
C LEU A 46 0.88 5.20 1.46
N THR A 47 -0.40 5.42 1.75
CA THR A 47 -0.88 5.69 3.10
C THR A 47 -1.56 4.43 3.65
N MET A 48 -1.23 4.11 4.89
CA MET A 48 -1.75 2.95 5.61
C MET A 48 -2.34 3.41 6.93
N SER A 49 -3.56 2.96 7.22
CA SER A 49 -4.17 3.18 8.52
C SER A 49 -3.65 2.11 9.49
N ALA A 50 -2.86 2.51 10.50
CA ALA A 50 -2.35 1.61 11.52
C ALA A 50 -2.30 2.31 12.90
N GLY A 51 -2.90 1.70 13.92
CA GLY A 51 -2.84 2.21 15.30
C GLY A 51 -3.45 3.62 15.46
N GLU A 52 -2.67 4.56 15.98
CA GLU A 52 -3.10 5.92 16.40
C GLU A 52 -3.20 6.95 15.26
N GLY A 53 -2.82 6.61 14.02
CA GLY A 53 -2.93 7.53 12.89
C GLY A 53 -2.45 6.99 11.54
N PRO A 54 -2.68 7.73 10.44
CA PRO A 54 -2.24 7.31 9.11
C PRO A 54 -0.71 7.42 8.97
N LEU A 55 -0.08 6.34 8.52
CA LEU A 55 1.33 6.30 8.18
C LEU A 55 1.52 6.43 6.67
N ARG A 56 2.45 7.28 6.25
CA ARG A 56 2.72 7.59 4.84
C ARG A 56 4.12 7.13 4.44
N PHE A 57 4.17 6.39 3.32
CA PHE A 57 5.39 5.79 2.78
C PHE A 57 5.58 6.24 1.33
N PRO A 58 6.67 6.94 1.01
CA PRO A 58 7.02 7.24 -0.38
C PRO A 58 7.17 5.96 -1.19
N CYS A 59 6.63 5.94 -2.41
CA CYS A 59 6.62 4.74 -3.23
C CYS A 59 6.75 5.03 -4.72
N GLU A 60 7.08 3.98 -5.47
CA GLU A 60 7.17 3.98 -6.92
C GLU A 60 6.54 2.71 -7.50
N VAL A 61 5.78 2.86 -8.58
CA VAL A 61 5.21 1.74 -9.35
C VAL A 61 6.32 1.06 -10.14
N ILE A 62 6.74 -0.14 -9.72
CA ILE A 62 7.76 -0.93 -10.42
C ILE A 62 7.15 -1.97 -11.38
N ARG A 63 5.84 -2.21 -11.30
CA ARG A 63 5.12 -3.04 -12.26
C ARG A 63 3.62 -2.74 -12.20
N VAL A 64 3.01 -2.62 -13.38
CA VAL A 64 1.55 -2.70 -13.53
C VAL A 64 1.22 -4.14 -13.93
N ALA A 65 0.44 -4.85 -13.12
CA ALA A 65 0.06 -6.23 -13.35
C ALA A 65 -1.45 -6.34 -13.54
N GLU A 66 -1.91 -7.49 -14.02
CA GLU A 66 -3.35 -7.76 -14.05
C GLU A 66 -3.91 -7.71 -12.61
N GLY A 67 -4.87 -6.82 -12.40
CA GLY A 67 -5.54 -6.68 -11.10
C GLY A 67 -4.81 -5.86 -10.04
N GLY A 68 -3.64 -5.28 -10.31
CA GLY A 68 -2.92 -4.52 -9.28
C GLY A 68 -1.58 -3.91 -9.70
N LEU A 69 -0.87 -3.39 -8.70
CA LEU A 69 0.39 -2.68 -8.85
C LEU A 69 1.43 -3.26 -7.90
N ALA A 70 2.62 -3.55 -8.40
CA ALA A 70 3.78 -3.76 -7.54
C ALA A 70 4.42 -2.40 -7.25
N LEU A 71 4.50 -2.07 -5.97
CA LEU A 71 5.07 -0.83 -5.47
C LEU A 71 6.38 -1.13 -4.74
N ASN A 72 7.41 -0.34 -5.02
CA ASN A 72 8.61 -0.28 -4.19
C ASN A 72 8.46 0.90 -3.21
N LEU A 73 8.81 0.69 -1.95
CA LEU A 73 8.79 1.69 -0.88
C LEU A 73 10.21 2.22 -0.66
N HIS A 74 10.32 3.54 -0.59
CA HIS A 74 11.57 4.25 -0.41
C HIS A 74 11.72 4.75 1.03
N ASP A 75 12.96 4.75 1.55
CA ASP A 75 13.43 5.40 2.80
C ASP A 75 12.77 4.99 4.14
N ARG A 76 11.72 4.16 4.14
CA ARG A 76 10.93 3.86 5.36
C ARG A 76 10.53 2.39 5.51
N GLN A 77 11.32 1.48 4.96
CA GLN A 77 11.05 0.04 4.90
C GLN A 77 10.87 -0.60 6.29
N ALA A 78 11.75 -0.27 7.25
CA ALA A 78 11.64 -0.78 8.62
C ALA A 78 10.34 -0.30 9.31
N ALA A 79 9.98 0.98 9.13
CA ALA A 79 8.74 1.53 9.69
C ALA A 79 7.50 0.90 9.05
N PHE A 80 7.54 0.63 7.74
CA PHE A 80 6.47 -0.09 7.05
C PHE A 80 6.32 -1.51 7.60
N GLY A 81 7.42 -2.25 7.71
CA GLY A 81 7.42 -3.60 8.29
C GLY A 81 6.83 -3.64 9.69
N MET A 82 7.26 -2.75 10.59
CA MET A 82 6.70 -2.66 11.95
C MET A 82 5.20 -2.40 11.94
N ALA A 83 4.75 -1.48 11.09
CA ALA A 83 3.35 -1.11 11.03
C ALA A 83 2.47 -2.24 10.45
N VAL A 84 2.98 -2.99 9.46
CA VAL A 84 2.33 -4.22 8.96
C VAL A 84 2.26 -5.28 10.07
N THR A 85 3.35 -5.52 10.80
CA THR A 85 3.38 -6.47 11.92
C THR A 85 2.37 -6.10 13.00
N GLN A 86 2.29 -4.82 13.37
CA GLN A 86 1.33 -4.33 14.36
C GLN A 86 -0.11 -4.59 13.91
N GLU A 87 -0.42 -4.33 12.64
CA GLU A 87 -1.76 -4.54 12.10
C GLU A 87 -2.15 -6.02 12.07
N ILE A 88 -1.22 -6.91 11.68
CA ILE A 88 -1.42 -8.36 11.76
C ILE A 88 -1.72 -8.77 13.20
N PHE A 89 -0.91 -8.31 14.16
CA PHE A 89 -1.09 -8.66 15.57
C PHE A 89 -2.42 -8.15 16.13
N ASN A 90 -2.83 -6.93 15.78
CA ASN A 90 -4.12 -6.36 16.15
C ASN A 90 -5.29 -7.19 15.57
N SER A 91 -5.19 -7.57 14.30
CA SER A 91 -6.22 -8.40 13.65
C SER A 91 -6.36 -9.80 14.27
N LEU A 92 -5.27 -10.35 14.83
CA LEU A 92 -5.29 -11.62 15.56
C LEU A 92 -5.92 -11.46 16.94
N LYS A 93 -5.65 -10.36 17.64
CA LYS A 93 -6.29 -10.05 18.93
C LYS A 93 -7.80 -9.87 18.81
N SER A 94 -8.26 -9.15 17.78
CA SER A 94 -9.70 -8.90 17.56
C SER A 94 -10.48 -10.14 17.13
N ARG A 95 -9.80 -11.25 16.83
CA ARG A 95 -10.38 -12.54 16.43
C ARG A 95 -10.45 -13.56 17.57
N ARG A 96 -10.10 -13.18 18.80
CA ARG A 96 -10.33 -14.05 19.96
C ARG A 96 -11.84 -14.15 20.25
N PRO A 97 -12.40 -15.37 20.40
CA PRO A 97 -13.81 -15.57 20.77
C PRO A 97 -14.13 -15.03 22.16
#